data_AF-A0A922W2P5-F1
#
_entry.id   AF-A0A922W2P5-F1
#
_cell.length_a   1.000
_cell.length_b   1.000
_cell.length_c   1.000
_cell.angle_alpha   90.00
_cell.angle_beta   90.00
_cell.angle_gamma   90.00
#
_symmetry.space_group_name_H-M   'P 1'
#
loop_
_entity.id
_entity.type
_entity.pdbx_description
1 polymer ?
#
loop_
_entity_poly.entity_id
_entity_poly.type
_entity_poly.pdbx_seq_one_letter_code
_entity_poly.pdbx_strand_id
1 'polypeptide(L)'
;MKKIAILTTGAFAALALAACQPADPVAEEQAQLVEQEADVTAAQLEQQADAAYDQNMDQRGDALNEEADAVQDQADAQADQIRESSEAN
;
A
#
# COMPACT_ATOMS: atom_id res chain seq x y z
N MET A 1 -9.70 -26.58 -18.29
CA MET A 1 -10.08 -25.65 -19.36
C MET A 1 -11.38 -24.94 -18.98
N LYS A 2 -11.28 -23.74 -18.42
CA LYS A 2 -12.44 -22.89 -18.12
C LYS A 2 -12.47 -21.77 -19.14
N LYS A 3 -13.40 -21.86 -20.10
CA LYS A 3 -13.72 -20.79 -21.05
C LYS A 3 -14.69 -19.86 -20.32
N ILE A 4 -14.22 -18.70 -19.89
CA ILE A 4 -15.12 -17.62 -19.51
C ILE A 4 -15.25 -16.76 -20.76
N ALA A 5 -16.43 -16.85 -21.37
CA ALA A 5 -16.82 -16.07 -22.51
C ALA A 5 -16.82 -14.59 -22.12
N ILE A 6 -15.84 -13.84 -22.64
CA ILE A 6 -15.90 -12.39 -22.68
C ILE A 6 -16.79 -12.05 -23.87
N LEU A 7 -18.05 -11.79 -23.57
CA LEU A 7 -18.99 -11.16 -24.46
C LEU A 7 -19.78 -10.16 -23.63
N THR A 8 -20.14 -9.05 -24.28
CA THR A 8 -21.02 -7.97 -23.80
C THR A 8 -20.29 -6.93 -22.91
N THR A 9 -20.17 -5.65 -23.28
CA THR A 9 -20.81 -4.90 -24.36
C THR A 9 -19.95 -3.68 -24.68
N GLY A 10 -19.46 -3.57 -25.90
CA GLY A 10 -19.06 -2.29 -26.46
C GLY A 10 -20.31 -1.44 -26.61
N ALA A 11 -20.53 -0.54 -25.67
CA ALA A 11 -21.44 0.59 -25.83
C ALA A 11 -20.67 1.85 -25.41
N PHE A 12 -19.54 2.11 -26.06
CA PHE A 12 -19.05 3.49 -26.17
C PHE A 12 -19.99 4.23 -27.12
N ALA A 13 -21.09 4.66 -26.50
CA ALA A 13 -21.79 5.91 -26.65
C ALA A 13 -21.62 6.62 -28.00
N ALA A 14 -22.77 6.77 -28.66
CA ALA A 14 -23.06 7.80 -29.63
C ALA A 14 -22.92 9.22 -29.02
N LEU A 15 -21.72 9.62 -28.58
CA LEU A 15 -21.38 10.97 -28.12
C LEU A 15 -20.76 11.83 -29.23
N ALA A 16 -20.74 11.35 -30.48
CA ALA A 16 -20.18 12.07 -31.62
C ALA A 16 -21.06 13.22 -32.16
N LEU A 17 -22.19 13.57 -31.52
CA LEU A 17 -23.17 14.51 -32.08
C LEU A 17 -23.57 15.70 -31.17
N ALA A 18 -22.82 16.00 -30.10
CA ALA A 18 -23.13 17.17 -29.25
C ALA A 18 -21.90 17.98 -28.79
N ALA A 19 -20.79 17.94 -29.53
CA ALA A 19 -19.60 18.75 -29.25
C ALA A 19 -19.77 20.25 -29.61
N CYS A 20 -20.95 20.84 -29.40
CA CYS A 20 -21.18 22.28 -29.59
C CYS A 20 -22.45 22.81 -28.87
N GLN A 21 -22.65 22.46 -27.60
CA GLN A 21 -23.59 23.16 -26.72
C GLN A 21 -22.86 23.58 -25.43
N PRO A 22 -23.17 24.77 -24.87
CA PRO A 22 -22.59 25.18 -23.59
C PRO A 22 -22.96 24.11 -22.54
N ALA A 23 -21.99 23.74 -21.70
CA ALA A 23 -22.18 22.73 -20.66
C ALA A 23 -23.45 23.03 -19.85
N ASP A 24 -24.33 22.03 -19.75
CA ASP A 24 -25.55 22.14 -18.96
C ASP A 24 -25.14 22.31 -17.48
N PRO A 25 -25.56 23.37 -16.78
CA PRO A 25 -25.20 23.59 -15.38
C PRO A 25 -25.59 22.41 -14.47
N VAL A 26 -26.61 21.64 -14.83
CA VAL A 26 -27.00 20.43 -14.09
C VAL A 26 -26.01 19.27 -14.30
N ALA A 27 -25.37 19.21 -15.47
CA ALA A 27 -24.31 18.24 -15.72
C ALA A 27 -23.02 18.62 -14.97
N GLU A 28 -22.72 19.91 -14.88
CA GLU A 28 -21.57 20.44 -14.12
C GLU A 28 -21.71 20.16 -12.61
N GLU A 29 -22.91 20.39 -12.04
CA GLU A 29 -23.17 20.12 -10.62
C GLU A 29 -23.07 18.62 -10.30
N GLN A 30 -23.57 17.75 -11.17
CA GLN A 30 -23.41 16.30 -11.02
C GLN A 30 -21.95 15.86 -11.12
N ALA A 31 -21.18 16.46 -12.03
CA ALA A 31 -19.74 16.19 -12.14
C ALA A 31 -19.02 16.58 -10.84
N GLN A 32 -19.32 17.75 -10.27
CA GLN A 32 -18.73 18.18 -9.00
C GLN A 32 -19.07 17.27 -7.81
N LEU A 33 -20.28 16.73 -7.76
CA LEU A 33 -20.66 15.76 -6.73
C LEU A 33 -19.87 14.46 -6.87
N VAL A 34 -19.70 13.97 -8.11
CA VAL A 34 -18.90 12.77 -8.40
C VAL A 34 -17.42 13.01 -8.08
N GLU A 35 -16.88 14.19 -8.40
CA GLU A 35 -15.51 14.57 -8.05
C GLU A 35 -15.32 14.63 -6.53
N GLN A 36 -16.25 15.22 -5.79
CA GLN A 36 -16.18 15.23 -4.31
C GLN A 36 -16.26 13.83 -3.71
N GLU A 37 -17.15 12.96 -4.21
CA GLU A 37 -17.25 11.58 -3.73
C GLU A 37 -15.96 10.79 -4.04
N ALA A 38 -15.38 11.02 -5.21
CA ALA A 38 -14.10 10.44 -5.59
C ALA A 38 -12.96 10.93 -4.70
N ASP A 39 -12.89 12.23 -4.40
CA ASP A 39 -11.86 12.82 -3.53
C ASP A 39 -11.93 12.26 -2.10
N VAL A 40 -13.14 12.15 -1.54
CA VAL A 40 -13.33 11.55 -0.21
C VAL A 40 -12.91 10.08 -0.20
N THR A 41 -13.26 9.33 -1.26
CA THR A 41 -12.87 7.93 -1.40
C THR A 41 -11.36 7.79 -1.54
N ALA A 42 -10.71 8.65 -2.33
CA ALA A 42 -9.26 8.67 -2.49
C ALA A 42 -8.56 8.95 -1.17
N ALA A 43 -9.02 9.96 -0.40
CA ALA A 43 -8.45 10.29 0.90
C ALA A 43 -8.56 9.12 1.91
N GLN A 44 -9.66 8.37 1.89
CA GLN A 44 -9.82 7.18 2.74
C GLN A 44 -8.87 6.04 2.33
N LEU A 45 -8.63 5.86 1.04
CA LEU A 45 -7.69 4.87 0.52
C LEU A 45 -6.24 5.24 0.86
N GLU A 46 -5.88 6.52 0.75
CA GLU A 46 -4.57 7.04 1.15
C GLU A 46 -4.32 6.79 2.64
N GLN A 47 -5.28 7.11 3.51
CA GLN A 47 -5.13 6.84 4.96
C GLN A 47 -4.98 5.35 5.26
N GLN A 48 -5.69 4.47 4.55
CA GLN A 48 -5.53 3.02 4.70
C GLN A 48 -4.16 2.53 4.22
N ALA A 49 -3.66 3.10 3.12
CA ALA A 49 -2.34 2.77 2.59
C ALA A 49 -1.22 3.21 3.55
N ASP A 50 -1.32 4.41 4.11
CA ASP A 50 -0.37 4.91 5.12
C ASP A 50 -0.38 4.04 6.37
N ALA A 51 -1.56 3.73 6.91
CA ALA A 51 -1.68 2.84 8.06
C ALA A 51 -1.12 1.44 7.81
N ALA A 52 -1.33 0.88 6.61
CA ALA A 52 -0.78 -0.41 6.22
C ALA A 52 0.75 -0.36 6.03
N TYR A 53 1.28 0.77 5.53
CA TYR A 53 2.71 1.01 5.38
C TYR A 53 3.39 1.10 6.75
N ASP A 54 2.84 1.89 7.67
CA ASP A 54 3.35 2.04 9.03
C ASP A 54 3.38 0.69 9.76
N GLN A 55 2.30 -0.09 9.69
CA GLN A 55 2.26 -1.43 10.26
C GLN A 55 3.31 -2.37 9.66
N ASN A 56 3.58 -2.28 8.36
CA ASN A 56 4.61 -3.09 7.71
C ASN A 56 6.02 -2.68 8.17
N MET A 57 6.25 -1.38 8.39
CA MET A 57 7.52 -0.87 8.91
C MET A 57 7.74 -1.27 10.35
N ASP A 58 6.71 -1.27 11.20
CA ASP A 58 6.79 -1.75 12.58
C ASP A 58 7.20 -3.24 12.61
N GLN A 59 6.52 -4.09 11.84
CA GLN A 59 6.87 -5.53 11.75
C GLN A 59 8.29 -5.76 11.25
N ARG A 60 8.76 -4.94 10.30
CA ARG A 60 10.13 -5.02 9.80
C ARG A 60 11.14 -4.51 10.84
N GLY A 61 10.77 -3.51 11.63
CA GLY A 61 11.56 -3.02 12.75
C GLY A 61 11.75 -4.08 13.83
N ASP A 62 10.67 -4.77 14.22
CA ASP A 62 10.73 -5.85 15.20
C ASP A 62 11.64 -7.00 14.73
N ALA A 63 11.53 -7.42 13.48
CA ALA A 63 12.38 -8.48 12.91
C ALA A 63 13.87 -8.09 12.88
N LEU A 64 14.18 -6.82 12.57
CA LEU A 64 15.56 -6.32 12.59
C LEU A 64 16.12 -6.22 14.02
N ASN A 65 15.29 -5.87 15.00
CA ASN A 65 15.69 -5.88 16.41
C ASN A 65 15.99 -7.32 16.89
N GLU A 66 15.17 -8.30 16.53
CA GLU A 66 15.41 -9.70 16.89
C GLU A 66 16.71 -10.24 16.25
N GLU A 67 17.01 -9.86 15.01
CA GLU A 67 18.29 -10.19 14.36
C GLU A 67 19.47 -9.50 15.07
N ALA A 68 19.31 -8.24 15.51
CA ALA A 68 20.34 -7.53 16.25
C ALA A 68 20.62 -8.16 17.62
N ASP A 69 19.59 -8.56 18.36
CA ASP A 69 19.71 -9.26 19.64
C ASP A 69 20.45 -10.60 19.48
N ALA A 70 20.11 -11.37 18.44
CA ALA A 70 20.78 -12.64 18.14
C ALA A 70 22.28 -12.45 17.82
N VAL A 71 22.63 -11.38 17.09
CA VAL A 71 24.03 -11.03 16.81
C VAL A 71 24.76 -10.65 18.09
N GLN A 72 24.11 -9.89 18.98
CA GLN A 72 24.69 -9.51 20.26
C GLN A 72 24.95 -10.73 21.15
N ASP A 73 23.96 -11.61 21.30
CA ASP A 73 24.10 -12.85 22.08
C ASP A 73 25.24 -13.73 21.57
N GLN A 74 25.38 -13.84 20.24
CA GLN A 74 26.47 -14.59 19.64
C GLN A 74 27.83 -13.94 19.91
N ALA A 75 27.92 -12.61 19.89
CA ALA A 75 29.14 -11.89 20.19
C ALA A 75 29.54 -12.03 21.67
N ASP A 76 28.57 -11.95 22.57
CA ASP A 76 28.78 -12.13 24.02
C ASP A 76 29.26 -13.56 24.33
N ALA A 77 28.63 -14.58 23.73
CA ALA A 77 29.07 -15.96 23.88
C ALA A 77 30.51 -16.19 23.39
N GLN A 78 30.90 -15.58 22.27
CA GLN A 78 32.28 -15.64 21.78
C GLN A 78 33.26 -14.92 22.72
N ALA A 79 32.87 -13.75 23.24
CA ALA A 79 33.68 -12.99 24.17
C ALA A 79 33.91 -13.76 25.48
N ASP A 80 32.87 -14.43 25.98
CA ASP A 80 32.96 -15.27 27.18
C ASP A 80 33.87 -16.47 26.95
N GLN A 81 33.75 -17.14 25.79
CA GLN A 81 34.64 -18.25 25.43
C GLN A 81 36.11 -17.81 25.37
N ILE A 82 36.38 -16.64 24.81
CA ILE A 82 37.72 -16.06 24.78
C ILE A 82 38.23 -15.81 26.20
N ARG A 83 37.40 -15.20 27.06
CA ARG A 83 37.76 -14.91 28.46
C ARG A 83 38.09 -16.20 29.22
N GLU A 84 37.25 -17.21 29.12
CA GLU A 84 37.45 -18.51 29.76
C GLU A 84 38.73 -19.19 29.26
N SER A 85 39.00 -19.15 27.94
CA SER A 85 40.24 -19.68 27.37
C SER A 85 41.50 -18.92 27.81
N SER A 86 41.37 -17.64 28.14
CA SER A 86 42.46 -16.79 28.60
C SER A 86 42.76 -16.96 30.09
N GLU A 87 41.77 -17.37 30.88
CA GLU A 87 41.91 -17.64 32.33
C GLU A 87 42.38 -19.08 32.63
N ALA A 88 42.31 -19.98 31.65
CA ALA A 88 42.74 -21.38 31.78
C ALA A 88 44.24 -21.63 31.46
N ASN A 89 45.02 -20.58 31.12
CA ASN A 89 46.47 -20.62 30.90
C ASN A 89 47.22 -19.87 32.01
#